data_AF-A0A7V3FX38-F1
#
_entry.id   AF-A0A7V3FX38-F1
#
_cell.length_a   1.000
_cell.length_b   1.000
_cell.length_c   1.000
_cell.angle_alpha   90.00
_cell.angle_beta   90.00
_cell.angle_gamma   90.00
#
_symmetry.space_group_name_H-M   'P 1'
#
loop_
_entity.id
_entity.type
_entity.pdbx_description
1 polymer ?
#
loop_
_entity_poly.entity_id
_entity_poly.type
_entity_poly.pdbx_seq_one_letter_code
_entity_poly.pdbx_strand_id
1 'polypeptide(L)'
;FWGVRGNGKVKLQNRSIEEFDRLEIGGAFVVKVEVGKSPSIKISAEENLLPLIRTKINDGTLVIDSKKGLSPRREIKILITTPNLNFVEASGANDIEIVGVNEDEFEVNLSGAGTIDLSGSTNKLIADLSGAGTINAKNLKANDVDISVSGAASASVFAKESLDASVSGVGSIDYYGNPARIKTNISGVGSINRK
;
A
#
# COMPACT_ATOMS: atom_id res chain seq x y z
N PHE A 1 3.76 -12.53 -24.22
CA PHE A 1 3.58 -12.25 -22.79
C PHE A 1 4.16 -13.41 -22.00
N TRP A 2 5.20 -13.16 -21.22
CA TRP A 2 5.83 -14.17 -20.37
C TRP A 2 4.92 -14.45 -19.16
N GLY A 3 4.80 -15.72 -18.76
CA GLY A 3 4.04 -16.13 -17.57
C GLY A 3 2.93 -17.16 -17.85
N VAL A 4 2.39 -17.73 -16.78
CA VAL A 4 1.28 -18.68 -16.85
C VAL A 4 0.02 -17.92 -17.25
N ARG A 5 -0.54 -18.25 -18.42
CA ARG A 5 -1.73 -17.60 -18.96
C ARG A 5 -2.98 -18.02 -18.20
N GLY A 6 -3.80 -17.06 -17.80
CA GLY A 6 -5.12 -17.32 -17.22
C GLY A 6 -6.06 -18.06 -18.18
N ASN A 7 -6.89 -18.95 -17.63
CA ASN A 7 -7.80 -19.82 -18.41
C ASN A 7 -9.23 -19.24 -18.62
N GLY A 8 -9.49 -18.03 -18.16
CA GLY A 8 -10.74 -17.30 -18.23
C GLY A 8 -11.78 -17.66 -17.14
N LYS A 9 -11.53 -18.71 -16.34
CA LYS A 9 -12.48 -19.25 -15.37
C LYS A 9 -12.18 -18.75 -13.97
N VAL A 10 -12.86 -17.68 -13.55
CA VAL A 10 -12.67 -17.07 -12.24
C VAL A 10 -13.27 -17.95 -11.14
N LYS A 11 -12.52 -18.12 -10.05
CA LYS A 11 -12.95 -18.76 -8.80
C LYS A 11 -12.59 -17.90 -7.60
N LEU A 12 -13.41 -18.04 -6.56
CA LEU A 12 -13.15 -17.50 -5.24
C LEU A 12 -12.53 -18.58 -4.36
N GLN A 13 -11.44 -18.24 -3.67
CA GLN A 13 -10.77 -19.09 -2.70
C GLN A 13 -10.62 -18.33 -1.38
N ASN A 14 -11.21 -18.87 -0.32
CA ASN A 14 -10.87 -18.44 1.04
C ASN A 14 -9.61 -19.19 1.49
N ARG A 15 -8.70 -18.51 2.20
CA ARG A 15 -7.57 -19.17 2.86
C ARG A 15 -7.64 -18.89 4.36
N SER A 16 -7.27 -19.88 5.16
CA SER A 16 -7.04 -19.67 6.59
C SER A 16 -5.69 -18.98 6.75
N ILE A 17 -5.65 -17.98 7.61
CA ILE A 17 -4.46 -17.21 7.95
C ILE A 17 -4.42 -17.00 9.45
N GLU A 18 -3.21 -16.91 9.97
CA GLU A 18 -2.95 -16.43 11.33
C GLU A 18 -3.08 -14.90 11.38
N GLU A 19 -3.00 -14.34 12.58
CA GLU A 19 -2.93 -12.89 12.77
C GLU A 19 -1.61 -12.34 12.22
N PHE A 20 -1.67 -11.12 11.70
CA PHE A 20 -0.55 -10.38 11.14
C PHE A 20 -0.85 -8.89 11.28
N ASP A 21 0.19 -8.08 11.43
CA ASP A 21 0.11 -6.63 11.53
C ASP A 21 0.96 -5.93 10.46
N ARG A 22 1.68 -6.70 9.64
CA ARG A 22 2.49 -6.23 8.53
C ARG A 22 2.08 -6.90 7.22
N LEU A 23 2.08 -6.16 6.12
CA LEU A 23 1.66 -6.63 4.81
C LEU A 23 2.70 -6.31 3.74
N GLU A 24 3.19 -7.34 3.04
CA GLU A 24 4.08 -7.19 1.89
C GLU A 24 3.41 -7.72 0.62
N ILE A 25 3.32 -6.89 -0.42
CA ILE A 25 2.64 -7.24 -1.67
C ILE A 25 3.58 -7.05 -2.86
N GLY A 26 4.00 -8.18 -3.44
CA GLY A 26 4.67 -8.26 -4.73
C GLY A 26 3.72 -8.70 -5.84
N GLY A 27 4.09 -8.46 -7.10
CA GLY A 27 3.31 -8.89 -8.25
C GLY A 27 2.38 -7.83 -8.80
N ALA A 28 1.18 -8.21 -9.24
CA ALA A 28 0.21 -7.26 -9.79
C ALA A 28 -1.20 -7.67 -9.37
N PHE A 29 -1.71 -7.03 -8.32
CA PHE A 29 -2.96 -7.37 -7.66
C PHE A 29 -3.79 -6.12 -7.35
N VAL A 30 -5.11 -6.29 -7.33
CA VAL A 30 -6.03 -5.36 -6.68
C VAL A 30 -6.33 -5.87 -5.29
N VAL A 31 -5.98 -5.10 -4.27
CA VAL A 31 -6.05 -5.51 -2.87
C VAL A 31 -6.92 -4.53 -2.09
N LYS A 32 -7.86 -5.06 -1.31
CA LYS A 32 -8.61 -4.28 -0.33
C LYS A 32 -8.37 -4.84 1.06
N VAL A 33 -8.01 -3.97 1.99
CA VAL A 33 -7.78 -4.31 3.40
C VAL A 33 -8.74 -3.52 4.28
N GLU A 34 -9.47 -4.21 5.14
CA GLU A 34 -10.30 -3.58 6.18
C GLU A 34 -9.74 -3.92 7.57
N VAL A 35 -9.24 -2.90 8.27
CA VAL A 35 -8.65 -3.01 9.62
C VAL A 35 -9.75 -2.98 10.69
N GLY A 36 -9.50 -3.60 11.85
CA GLY A 36 -10.44 -3.69 12.96
C GLY A 36 -11.43 -4.86 12.88
N LYS A 37 -11.11 -5.89 12.08
CA LYS A 37 -11.97 -7.07 11.87
C LYS A 37 -11.20 -8.36 12.09
N SER A 38 -11.92 -9.47 12.34
CA SER A 38 -11.27 -10.78 12.48
C SER A 38 -10.46 -11.14 11.22
N PRO A 39 -9.30 -11.81 11.36
CA PRO A 39 -8.46 -12.18 10.24
C PRO A 39 -9.21 -12.96 9.15
N SER A 40 -9.10 -12.51 7.90
CA SER A 40 -9.67 -13.21 6.75
C SER A 40 -8.91 -12.87 5.48
N ILE A 41 -8.79 -13.84 4.57
CA ILE A 41 -8.32 -13.59 3.21
C ILE A 41 -9.20 -14.34 2.20
N LYS A 42 -9.62 -13.61 1.16
CA LYS A 42 -10.38 -14.12 0.03
C LYS A 42 -9.75 -13.66 -1.27
N ILE A 43 -9.46 -14.61 -2.15
CA ILE A 43 -8.81 -14.37 -3.44
C ILE A 43 -9.78 -14.71 -4.56
N SER A 44 -10.02 -13.77 -5.46
CA SER A 44 -10.73 -13.96 -6.73
C SER A 44 -9.73 -13.96 -7.87
N ALA A 45 -9.53 -15.10 -8.53
CA ALA A 45 -8.62 -15.22 -9.65
C ALA A 45 -9.05 -16.35 -10.59
N GLU A 46 -8.45 -16.41 -11.78
CA GLU A 46 -8.61 -17.56 -12.66
C GLU A 46 -8.08 -18.83 -12.00
N GLU A 47 -8.81 -19.94 -12.11
CA GLU A 47 -8.59 -21.14 -11.28
C GLU A 47 -7.20 -21.74 -11.43
N ASN A 48 -6.59 -21.61 -12.61
CA ASN A 48 -5.25 -22.12 -12.88
C ASN A 48 -4.13 -21.22 -12.32
N LEU A 49 -4.46 -19.99 -11.91
CA LEU A 49 -3.54 -19.02 -11.31
C LEU A 49 -3.60 -19.05 -9.78
N LEU A 50 -4.73 -19.43 -9.17
CA LEU A 50 -4.89 -19.51 -7.71
C LEU A 50 -3.74 -20.25 -6.99
N PRO A 51 -3.26 -21.43 -7.46
CA PRO A 51 -2.16 -22.13 -6.80
C PRO A 51 -0.79 -21.44 -6.90
N LEU A 52 -0.66 -20.49 -7.83
CA LEU A 52 0.55 -19.72 -8.09
C LEU A 52 0.62 -18.44 -7.27
N ILE A 53 -0.51 -17.95 -6.77
CA ILE A 53 -0.56 -16.84 -5.80
C ILE A 53 -0.12 -17.39 -4.45
N ARG A 54 1.02 -16.94 -3.94
CA ARG A 54 1.57 -17.31 -2.64
C ARG A 54 1.02 -16.36 -1.57
N THR A 55 0.63 -16.92 -0.44
CA THR A 55 0.26 -16.19 0.78
C THR A 55 0.96 -16.91 1.93
N LYS A 56 1.86 -16.22 2.62
CA LYS A 56 2.61 -16.78 3.75
C LYS A 56 2.68 -15.76 4.86
N ILE A 57 2.65 -16.22 6.11
CA ILE A 57 2.95 -15.37 7.26
C ILE A 57 4.30 -15.80 7.80
N ASN A 58 5.22 -14.85 7.94
CA ASN A 58 6.49 -15.03 8.65
C ASN A 58 6.65 -13.83 9.59
N ASP A 59 6.92 -14.08 10.88
CA ASP A 59 7.18 -13.03 11.88
C ASP A 59 6.16 -11.88 11.86
N GLY A 60 4.86 -12.21 11.89
CA GLY A 60 3.77 -11.22 11.87
C GLY A 60 3.54 -10.52 10.53
N THR A 61 4.29 -10.89 9.48
CA THR A 61 4.18 -10.30 8.14
C THR A 61 3.47 -11.23 7.17
N LEU A 62 2.31 -10.81 6.67
CA LEU A 62 1.63 -11.46 5.55
C LEU A 62 2.30 -11.05 4.24
N VAL A 63 2.99 -12.01 3.61
CA VAL A 63 3.61 -11.86 2.30
C VAL A 63 2.69 -12.43 1.22
N ILE A 64 2.34 -11.60 0.24
CA ILE A 64 1.54 -11.96 -0.93
C ILE A 64 2.33 -11.69 -2.20
N ASP A 65 2.55 -12.73 -3.00
CA ASP A 65 3.26 -12.62 -4.28
C ASP A 65 2.86 -13.74 -5.25
N SER A 66 3.60 -13.87 -6.35
CA SER A 66 3.43 -14.95 -7.32
C SER A 66 4.67 -15.86 -7.39
N LYS A 67 4.45 -17.18 -7.36
CA LYS A 67 5.51 -18.20 -7.50
C LYS A 67 6.14 -18.23 -8.89
N LYS A 68 5.44 -17.69 -9.89
CA LYS A 68 5.81 -17.62 -11.30
C LYS A 68 5.19 -16.35 -11.87
N GLY A 69 5.77 -15.82 -12.95
CA GLY A 69 5.12 -14.76 -13.72
C GLY A 69 3.71 -15.17 -14.13
N LEU A 70 2.75 -14.27 -13.95
CA LEU A 70 1.34 -14.49 -14.26
C LEU A 70 0.95 -13.63 -15.46
N SER A 71 0.16 -14.19 -16.37
CA SER A 71 -0.47 -13.45 -17.46
C SER A 71 -1.99 -13.61 -17.36
N PRO A 72 -2.61 -12.99 -16.33
CA PRO A 72 -4.05 -13.07 -16.13
C PRO A 72 -4.83 -12.48 -17.32
N ARG A 73 -6.00 -13.06 -17.61
CA ARG A 73 -7.00 -12.48 -18.53
C ARG A 73 -8.09 -11.75 -17.76
N ARG A 74 -8.18 -11.96 -16.45
CA ARG A 74 -9.10 -11.31 -15.51
C ARG A 74 -8.30 -10.80 -14.32
N GLU A 75 -8.71 -9.66 -13.78
CA GLU A 75 -8.08 -9.07 -12.60
C GLU A 75 -8.04 -10.06 -11.41
N ILE A 76 -6.92 -10.07 -10.71
CA ILE A 76 -6.74 -10.83 -9.48
C ILE A 76 -7.09 -9.89 -8.32
N LYS A 77 -8.17 -10.20 -7.60
CA LYS A 77 -8.64 -9.42 -6.45
C LYS A 77 -8.38 -10.15 -5.15
N ILE A 78 -7.88 -9.44 -4.16
CA ILE A 78 -7.60 -9.95 -2.83
C ILE A 78 -8.33 -9.08 -1.82
N LEU A 79 -9.19 -9.70 -1.01
CA LEU A 79 -9.90 -9.05 0.09
C LEU A 79 -9.31 -9.57 1.39
N ILE A 80 -8.87 -8.66 2.24
CA ILE A 80 -8.18 -8.93 3.50
C ILE A 80 -8.92 -8.22 4.63
N THR A 81 -9.04 -8.88 5.77
CA THR A 81 -9.42 -8.25 7.03
C THR A 81 -8.41 -8.64 8.10
N THR A 82 -8.10 -7.71 9.01
CA THR A 82 -7.17 -7.93 10.12
C THR A 82 -7.53 -7.01 11.31
N PRO A 83 -7.22 -7.40 12.56
CA PRO A 83 -7.50 -6.54 13.72
C PRO A 83 -6.71 -5.22 13.68
N ASN A 84 -5.43 -5.28 13.29
CA ASN A 84 -4.49 -4.18 13.27
C ASN A 84 -3.54 -4.31 12.06
N LEU A 85 -2.98 -3.19 11.61
CA LEU A 85 -2.03 -3.14 10.51
C LEU A 85 -1.16 -1.89 10.62
N ASN A 86 0.11 -2.07 10.98
CA ASN A 86 1.08 -0.99 11.21
C ASN A 86 2.08 -0.78 10.05
N PHE A 87 2.16 -1.72 9.10
CA PHE A 87 3.15 -1.65 8.01
C PHE A 87 2.60 -2.20 6.69
N VAL A 88 2.91 -1.52 5.59
CA VAL A 88 2.61 -1.97 4.22
C VAL A 88 3.79 -1.72 3.30
N GLU A 89 4.23 -2.76 2.59
CA GLU A 89 5.18 -2.65 1.48
C GLU A 89 4.55 -3.11 0.17
N ALA A 90 4.74 -2.33 -0.89
CA ALA A 90 4.31 -2.64 -2.25
C ALA A 90 5.46 -2.44 -3.25
N SER A 91 5.94 -3.53 -3.84
CA SER A 91 7.03 -3.52 -4.83
C SER A 91 6.58 -3.83 -6.26
N GLY A 92 5.30 -4.17 -6.44
CA GLY A 92 4.71 -4.58 -7.70
C GLY A 92 3.93 -3.49 -8.46
N ALA A 93 3.08 -3.94 -9.38
CA ALA A 93 2.07 -3.12 -10.06
C ALA A 93 0.70 -3.31 -9.39
N ASN A 94 0.53 -2.71 -8.22
CA ASN A 94 -0.59 -2.97 -7.32
C ASN A 94 -1.56 -1.79 -7.27
N ASP A 95 -2.84 -2.10 -7.03
CA ASP A 95 -3.85 -1.13 -6.60
C ASP A 95 -4.33 -1.57 -5.23
N ILE A 96 -4.05 -0.79 -4.19
CA ILE A 96 -4.23 -1.19 -2.80
C ILE A 96 -5.11 -0.15 -2.10
N GLU A 97 -6.26 -0.57 -1.58
CA GLU A 97 -7.13 0.23 -0.73
C GLU A 97 -7.06 -0.29 0.71
N ILE A 98 -6.73 0.57 1.67
CA ILE A 98 -6.68 0.23 3.10
C ILE A 98 -7.58 1.19 3.86
N VAL A 99 -8.57 0.62 4.56
CA VAL A 99 -9.56 1.38 5.29
C VAL A 99 -9.58 1.01 6.77
N GLY A 100 -9.77 2.02 7.61
CA GLY A 100 -9.92 1.86 9.05
C GLY A 100 -8.60 1.77 9.83
N VAL A 101 -7.50 2.30 9.28
CA VAL A 101 -6.22 2.38 10.01
C VAL A 101 -6.44 3.10 11.34
N ASN A 102 -5.93 2.54 12.42
CA ASN A 102 -5.99 3.10 13.77
C ASN A 102 -4.78 2.62 14.58
N GLU A 103 -3.63 3.22 14.29
CA GLU A 103 -2.33 2.82 14.85
C GLU A 103 -1.63 4.02 15.51
N ASP A 104 -0.65 3.73 16.36
CA ASP A 104 0.27 4.78 16.84
C ASP A 104 1.26 5.19 15.75
N GLU A 105 1.80 4.22 15.02
CA GLU A 105 2.70 4.45 13.89
C GLU A 105 2.25 3.58 12.72
N PHE A 106 2.15 4.18 11.54
CA PHE A 106 1.83 3.50 10.30
C PHE A 106 2.90 3.78 9.25
N GLU A 107 3.58 2.74 8.79
CA GLU A 107 4.66 2.82 7.81
C GLU A 107 4.21 2.28 6.44
N VAL A 108 4.55 3.00 5.37
CA VAL A 108 4.16 2.66 4.00
C VAL A 108 5.33 2.81 3.05
N ASN A 109 5.73 1.70 2.44
CA ASN A 109 6.85 1.64 1.49
C ASN A 109 6.33 1.28 0.09
N LEU A 110 6.51 2.20 -0.87
CA LEU A 110 6.11 2.01 -2.27
C LEU A 110 7.33 2.10 -3.19
N SER A 111 7.87 0.94 -3.56
CA SER A 111 9.00 0.81 -4.49
C SER A 111 8.58 0.41 -5.91
N GLY A 112 7.33 -0.05 -6.08
CA GLY A 112 6.75 -0.45 -7.35
C GLY A 112 6.10 0.66 -8.16
N ALA A 113 5.19 0.27 -9.06
CA ALA A 113 4.40 1.16 -9.90
C ALA A 113 2.91 0.89 -9.63
N GLY A 114 2.38 1.50 -8.58
CA GLY A 114 1.03 1.23 -8.10
C GLY A 114 0.41 2.40 -7.37
N THR A 115 -0.83 2.22 -6.94
CA THR A 115 -1.57 3.18 -6.12
C THR A 115 -1.85 2.56 -4.76
N ILE A 116 -1.70 3.35 -3.70
CA ILE A 116 -2.14 2.99 -2.35
C ILE A 116 -3.08 4.08 -1.83
N ASP A 117 -4.34 3.74 -1.61
CA ASP A 117 -5.35 4.59 -0.99
C ASP A 117 -5.50 4.24 0.51
N LEU A 118 -5.36 5.25 1.37
CA LEU A 118 -5.34 5.07 2.83
C LEU A 118 -6.40 5.93 3.51
N SER A 119 -7.14 5.33 4.46
CA SER A 119 -8.10 6.05 5.31
C SER A 119 -8.13 5.55 6.75
N GLY A 120 -8.43 6.46 7.68
CA GLY A 120 -8.44 6.20 9.11
C GLY A 120 -7.74 7.31 9.90
N SER A 121 -7.05 6.95 10.97
CA SER A 121 -6.22 7.84 11.78
C SER A 121 -4.94 7.14 12.23
N THR A 122 -3.88 7.92 12.43
CA THR A 122 -2.64 7.45 13.07
C THR A 122 -2.00 8.59 13.86
N ASN A 123 -1.19 8.29 14.88
CA ASN A 123 -0.38 9.35 15.49
C ASN A 123 0.76 9.76 14.54
N LYS A 124 1.47 8.78 13.97
CA LYS A 124 2.57 9.02 13.02
C LYS A 124 2.38 8.25 11.72
N LEU A 125 2.54 8.93 10.59
CA LEU A 125 2.68 8.32 9.27
C LEU A 125 4.13 8.44 8.81
N ILE A 126 4.74 7.31 8.43
CA ILE A 126 6.03 7.26 7.74
C ILE A 126 5.78 6.73 6.34
N ALA A 127 6.17 7.45 5.30
CA ALA A 127 5.93 7.05 3.92
C ALA A 127 7.17 7.23 3.04
N ASP A 128 7.64 6.15 2.44
CA ASP A 128 8.77 6.16 1.51
C ASP A 128 8.33 5.70 0.11
N LEU A 129 8.50 6.60 -0.87
CA LEU A 129 8.17 6.36 -2.27
C LEU A 129 9.44 6.45 -3.13
N SER A 130 10.00 5.28 -3.45
CA SER A 130 11.18 5.16 -4.32
C SER A 130 10.85 4.68 -5.73
N GLY A 131 9.61 4.23 -5.96
CA GLY A 131 9.13 3.70 -7.22
C GLY A 131 8.57 4.75 -8.18
N ALA A 132 7.56 4.35 -8.96
CA ALA A 132 6.84 5.20 -9.90
C ALA A 132 5.33 5.16 -9.63
N GLY A 133 4.95 5.25 -8.36
CA GLY A 133 3.59 5.07 -7.88
C GLY A 133 2.99 6.29 -7.18
N THR A 134 1.78 6.10 -6.66
CA THR A 134 1.01 7.14 -5.98
C THR A 134 0.56 6.66 -4.61
N ILE A 135 0.68 7.52 -3.59
CA ILE A 135 0.02 7.32 -2.29
C ILE A 135 -1.06 8.38 -2.08
N ASN A 136 -2.30 7.96 -1.84
CA ASN A 136 -3.45 8.80 -1.55
C ASN A 136 -3.85 8.64 -0.07
N ALA A 137 -3.22 9.41 0.81
CA ALA A 137 -3.43 9.39 2.26
C ALA A 137 -4.13 10.65 2.80
N LYS A 138 -4.84 11.43 1.96
CA LYS A 138 -5.62 12.60 2.40
C LYS A 138 -6.69 12.24 3.46
N ASN A 139 -7.22 11.03 3.36
CA ASN A 139 -8.27 10.51 4.24
C ASN A 139 -7.70 9.76 5.45
N LEU A 140 -6.38 9.65 5.57
CA LEU A 140 -5.68 9.15 6.76
C LEU A 140 -5.28 10.36 7.62
N LYS A 141 -5.95 10.57 8.75
CA LYS A 141 -5.68 11.69 9.65
C LYS A 141 -4.47 11.39 10.53
N ALA A 142 -3.29 11.84 10.12
CA ALA A 142 -2.06 11.72 10.90
C ALA A 142 -1.79 12.97 11.74
N ASN A 143 -1.24 12.82 12.95
CA ASN A 143 -0.74 13.96 13.71
C ASN A 143 0.59 14.44 13.12
N ASP A 144 1.55 13.53 13.01
CA ASP A 144 2.86 13.77 12.43
C ASP A 144 3.04 12.96 11.14
N VAL A 145 3.64 13.57 10.12
CA VAL A 145 3.92 12.94 8.83
C VAL A 145 5.39 13.12 8.48
N ASP A 146 6.09 12.00 8.32
CA ASP A 146 7.42 11.91 7.73
C ASP A 146 7.27 11.27 6.35
N ILE A 147 7.60 11.99 5.27
CA ILE A 147 7.42 11.49 3.90
C ILE A 147 8.62 11.81 3.01
N SER A 148 9.09 10.80 2.28
CA SER A 148 10.19 10.89 1.32
C SER A 148 9.78 10.39 -0.06
N VAL A 149 10.00 11.21 -1.08
CA VAL A 149 9.80 10.86 -2.49
C VAL A 149 11.14 10.95 -3.22
N SER A 150 11.72 9.80 -3.53
CA SER A 150 13.01 9.69 -4.24
C SER A 150 12.87 9.13 -5.65
N GLY A 151 11.73 8.51 -5.98
CA GLY A 151 11.42 7.98 -7.30
C GLY A 151 10.71 8.96 -8.24
N ALA A 152 9.93 8.40 -9.17
CA ALA A 152 9.06 9.11 -10.10
C ALA A 152 7.60 9.10 -9.61
N ALA A 153 7.34 9.62 -8.40
CA ALA A 153 6.14 9.31 -7.63
C ALA A 153 5.39 10.55 -7.13
N SER A 154 4.14 10.35 -6.69
CA SER A 154 3.30 11.42 -6.12
C SER A 154 2.64 10.97 -4.83
N ALA A 155 2.44 11.91 -3.90
CA ALA A 155 1.76 11.62 -2.65
C ALA A 155 0.79 12.73 -2.26
N SER A 156 -0.33 12.34 -1.66
CA SER A 156 -1.25 13.24 -0.95
C SER A 156 -1.36 12.81 0.51
N VAL A 157 -1.08 13.70 1.47
CA VAL A 157 -1.07 13.37 2.91
C VAL A 157 -1.86 14.39 3.74
N PHE A 158 -2.38 14.00 4.91
CA PHE A 158 -2.97 14.93 5.87
C PHE A 158 -2.15 14.94 7.15
N ALA A 159 -1.69 16.13 7.56
CA ALA A 159 -0.92 16.33 8.79
C ALA A 159 -1.61 17.34 9.71
N LYS A 160 -1.71 17.01 11.00
CA LYS A 160 -2.34 17.89 12.00
C LYS A 160 -1.33 18.74 12.77
N GLU A 161 -0.18 18.20 13.13
CA GLU A 161 0.80 18.82 14.02
C GLU A 161 2.13 19.10 13.33
N SER A 162 2.71 18.09 12.66
CA SER A 162 3.96 18.28 11.92
C SER A 162 4.03 17.55 10.58
N LEU A 163 4.83 18.13 9.69
CA LEU A 163 5.18 17.58 8.39
C LEU A 163 6.69 17.71 8.17
N ASP A 164 7.40 16.60 8.02
CA ASP A 164 8.74 16.53 7.43
C ASP A 164 8.62 15.88 6.05
N ALA A 165 8.76 16.68 4.99
CA ALA A 165 8.55 16.24 3.62
C ALA A 165 9.79 16.46 2.75
N SER A 166 10.26 15.41 2.09
CA SER A 166 11.44 15.45 1.23
C SER A 166 11.14 14.94 -0.18
N VAL A 167 11.58 15.69 -1.21
CA VAL A 167 11.53 15.27 -2.61
C VAL A 167 12.93 15.37 -3.23
N SER A 168 13.53 14.23 -3.55
CA SER A 168 14.85 14.15 -4.19
C SER A 168 14.81 13.61 -5.62
N GLY A 169 13.71 12.94 -6.00
CA GLY A 169 13.49 12.39 -7.34
C GLY A 169 12.71 13.31 -8.27
N VAL A 170 11.80 12.72 -9.04
CA VAL A 170 10.82 13.42 -9.87
C VAL A 170 9.44 13.22 -9.27
N GLY A 171 8.85 14.21 -8.62
CA GLY A 171 7.61 13.95 -7.91
C GLY A 171 6.97 15.13 -7.22
N SER A 172 5.81 14.89 -6.64
CA SER A 172 5.10 15.92 -5.88
C SER A 172 4.47 15.38 -4.61
N ILE A 173 4.52 16.18 -3.55
CA ILE A 173 3.81 15.92 -2.31
C ILE A 173 2.78 17.03 -2.13
N ASP A 174 1.51 16.67 -2.16
CA ASP A 174 0.42 17.54 -1.76
C ASP A 174 0.07 17.24 -0.30
N TYR A 175 0.10 18.25 0.57
CA TYR A 175 -0.28 18.09 1.97
C TYR A 175 -1.51 18.92 2.33
N TYR A 176 -2.32 18.33 3.22
CA TYR A 176 -3.55 18.90 3.75
C TYR A 176 -3.44 19.08 5.26
N GLY A 177 -4.31 19.92 5.82
CA GLY A 177 -4.34 20.23 7.26
C GLY A 177 -3.68 21.57 7.58
N ASN A 178 -3.34 21.76 8.85
CA ASN A 178 -2.69 22.99 9.35
C ASN A 178 -1.61 22.66 10.40
N PRO A 179 -0.58 21.89 10.04
CA PRO A 179 0.50 21.55 10.96
C PRO A 179 1.24 22.81 11.41
N ALA A 180 1.56 22.89 12.71
CA ALA A 180 2.29 24.00 13.29
C ALA A 180 3.80 23.94 12.96
N ARG A 181 4.32 22.75 12.67
CA ARG A 181 5.73 22.51 12.32
C ARG A 181 5.82 21.96 10.91
N ILE A 182 6.52 22.67 10.02
CA ILE A 182 6.69 22.25 8.63
C ILE A 182 8.17 22.31 8.30
N LYS A 183 8.72 21.18 7.88
CA LYS A 183 10.06 21.06 7.32
C LYS A 183 9.93 20.46 5.92
N THR A 184 10.50 21.14 4.94
CA THR A 184 10.43 20.71 3.54
C THR A 184 11.81 20.78 2.92
N ASN A 185 12.16 19.75 2.16
CA ASN A 185 13.40 19.70 1.41
C ASN A 185 13.12 19.25 -0.03
N ILE A 186 13.52 20.04 -1.01
CA ILE A 186 13.41 19.68 -2.43
C ILE A 186 14.79 19.81 -3.04
N SER A 187 15.37 18.67 -3.41
CA SER A 187 16.65 18.60 -4.14
C SER A 187 16.51 18.00 -5.54
N GLY A 188 15.33 17.44 -5.86
CA GLY A 188 15.00 16.88 -7.16
C GLY A 188 14.16 17.82 -8.05
N VAL A 189 13.50 17.22 -9.04
CA VAL A 189 12.55 17.93 -9.93
C VAL A 189 11.13 17.67 -9.42
N GLY A 190 10.64 18.54 -8.55
CA GLY A 190 9.38 18.30 -7.89
C GLY A 190 8.79 19.49 -7.14
N SER A 191 7.68 19.25 -6.45
CA SER A 191 7.01 20.27 -5.64
C SER A 191 6.44 19.69 -4.35
N ILE A 192 6.38 20.53 -3.32
CA ILE A 192 5.65 20.24 -2.09
C ILE A 192 4.63 21.36 -1.93
N ASN A 193 3.34 21.04 -2.09
CA ASN A 193 2.27 22.05 -2.12
C ASN A 193 1.29 21.83 -0.98
N ARG A 194 0.86 22.93 -0.37
CA ARG A 194 -0.31 22.93 0.51
C ARG A 194 -1.58 22.97 -0.32
N LYS A 195 -2.62 22.25 0.10
CA LYS A 195 -3.96 22.27 -0.50
C LYS A 195 -5.03 22.73 0.48
#